data_AF-A0A350APD9-F1
#
_entry.id   AF-A0A350APD9-F1
#
_cell.length_a   1.000
_cell.length_b   1.000
_cell.length_c   1.000
_cell.angle_alpha   90.00
_cell.angle_beta   90.00
_cell.angle_gamma   90.00
#
_symmetry.space_group_name_H-M   'P 1'
#
loop_
_entity.id
_entity.type
_entity.pdbx_description
1 polymer ?
#
loop_
_entity_poly.entity_id
_entity_poly.type
_entity_poly.pdbx_seq_one_letter_code
_entity_poly.pdbx_strand_id
1 'polypeptide(L)' 'MTVHKSVLLKETVEALNLKNGSIAVDATLGGGGHGLEILKRISPDGKLIAFDQDERAVEAFRKRVSDDAELKKN' A
#
# COMPACT_ATOMS: atom_id res chain seq x y z
N MET A 1 -16.98 2.01 -15.06
CA MET A 1 -16.64 2.36 -13.66
C MET A 1 -15.29 3.06 -13.68
N THR A 2 -15.18 4.19 -13.01
CA THR A 2 -13.92 4.94 -12.88
C THR A 2 -12.99 4.21 -11.91
N VAL A 3 -11.71 4.07 -12.27
CA VAL A 3 -10.70 3.52 -11.36
C VAL A 3 -10.51 4.52 -10.21
N HIS A 4 -10.64 4.04 -8.96
CA HIS A 4 -10.39 4.89 -7.79
C HIS A 4 -8.93 5.35 -7.80
N LYS A 5 -8.73 6.68 -7.66
CA LYS A 5 -7.41 7.31 -7.62
C LYS A 5 -7.18 7.89 -6.23
N SER A 6 -6.11 7.48 -5.57
CA SER A 6 -5.73 8.02 -4.26
C SER A 6 -5.42 9.51 -4.34
N VAL A 7 -5.99 10.27 -3.43
CA VAL A 7 -5.78 11.71 -3.28
C VAL A 7 -4.38 11.95 -2.73
N LEU A 8 -3.61 12.85 -3.36
CA LEU A 8 -2.25 13.22 -2.95
C LEU A 8 -1.30 12.02 -2.79
N LEU A 9 -1.43 11.02 -3.68
CA LEU A 9 -0.63 9.80 -3.61
C LEU A 9 0.87 10.09 -3.58
N LYS A 10 1.36 10.88 -4.54
CA LYS A 10 2.79 11.14 -4.72
C LYS A 10 3.33 11.92 -3.53
N GLU A 11 2.66 13.02 -3.18
CA GLU A 11 3.03 13.94 -2.12
C GLU A 11 3.08 13.23 -0.77
N THR A 12 2.06 12.42 -0.46
CA THR A 12 2.00 11.65 0.78
C THR A 12 3.16 10.67 0.87
N VAL A 13 3.37 9.85 -0.15
CA VAL A 13 4.40 8.80 -0.06
C VAL A 13 5.81 9.39 -0.12
N GLU A 14 6.04 10.51 -0.82
CA GLU A 14 7.32 11.23 -0.80
C GLU A 14 7.62 11.86 0.56
N ALA A 15 6.61 12.48 1.19
CA ALA A 15 6.78 13.11 2.51
C ALA A 15 7.12 12.10 3.62
N LEU A 16 6.71 10.83 3.48
CA LEU A 16 7.04 9.76 4.43
C LEU A 16 8.51 9.36 4.41
N ASN A 17 9.30 9.80 3.41
CA ASN A 17 10.74 9.53 3.29
C ASN A 17 11.10 8.05 3.48
N LEU A 18 10.29 7.18 2.88
CA LEU A 18 10.39 5.73 3.03
C LEU A 18 11.68 5.21 2.40
N LYS A 19 12.28 4.21 3.04
CA LYS A 19 13.44 3.47 2.54
C LYS A 19 13.08 2.00 2.42
N ASN A 20 13.76 1.29 1.53
CA ASN A 20 13.77 -0.16 1.56
C ASN A 20 14.09 -0.66 2.99
N GLY A 21 13.36 -1.66 3.47
CA GLY A 21 13.47 -2.17 4.85
C GLY A 21 12.67 -1.40 5.90
N SER A 22 12.02 -0.27 5.55
CA SER A 22 11.21 0.47 6.52
C SER A 22 9.97 -0.30 6.96
N ILE A 23 9.51 -0.04 8.18
CA ILE A 23 8.19 -0.47 8.65
C ILE A 23 7.25 0.74 8.59
N ALA A 24 6.14 0.59 7.89
CA ALA A 24 5.14 1.64 7.70
C ALA A 24 3.78 1.19 8.23
N VAL A 25 2.97 2.16 8.68
CA VAL A 25 1.60 1.95 9.11
C VAL A 25 0.65 2.75 8.23
N ASP A 26 -0.32 2.08 7.60
CA ASP A 26 -1.47 2.71 6.93
C ASP A 26 -2.71 2.48 7.78
N ALA A 27 -3.15 3.50 8.51
CA ALA A 27 -4.26 3.39 9.45
C ALA A 27 -5.64 3.47 8.78
N THR A 28 -5.70 3.74 7.47
CA THR A 28 -6.93 4.02 6.71
C THR A 28 -6.84 3.42 5.31
N LEU A 29 -6.59 2.12 5.23
CA LEU A 29 -6.22 1.41 4.00
C LEU A 29 -7.15 1.71 2.82
N GLY A 30 -8.47 1.69 3.05
CA GLY A 30 -9.50 1.97 2.05
C GLY A 30 -9.29 1.18 0.76
N GLY A 31 -9.26 1.87 -0.38
CA GLY A 31 -8.97 1.25 -1.69
C GLY A 31 -7.53 0.75 -1.88
N GLY A 32 -6.64 0.95 -0.91
CA GLY A 32 -5.27 0.41 -0.87
C GLY A 32 -4.28 1.08 -1.81
N GLY A 33 -4.57 2.25 -2.36
CA GLY A 33 -3.66 2.92 -3.29
C GLY A 33 -2.40 3.47 -2.60
N HIS A 34 -2.53 4.11 -1.44
CA HIS A 34 -1.38 4.54 -0.63
C HIS A 34 -0.60 3.34 -0.10
N GLY A 35 -1.28 2.40 0.55
CA GLY A 35 -0.67 1.16 1.05
C GLY A 35 0.14 0.40 -0.02
N LEU A 36 -0.37 0.26 -1.24
CA LEU A 36 0.37 -0.45 -2.30
C LEU A 36 1.66 0.29 -2.70
N GLU A 37 1.58 1.61 -2.88
CA GLU A 37 2.73 2.44 -3.25
C GLU A 37 3.79 2.47 -2.12
N ILE A 38 3.34 2.55 -0.85
CA ILE A 38 4.20 2.42 0.32
C ILE A 38 4.92 1.07 0.30
N LEU A 39 4.18 -0.03 0.13
CA LEU A 39 4.72 -1.38 0.13
C LEU A 39 5.79 -1.56 -0.96
N LYS A 40 5.54 -1.07 -2.18
CA LYS A 40 6.52 -1.12 -3.28
C LYS A 40 7.84 -0.42 -2.96
N ARG A 41 7.82 0.69 -2.21
CA ARG A 41 9.04 1.44 -1.85
C ARG A 41 9.84 0.79 -0.74
N ILE A 42 9.17 0.09 0.19
CA ILE A 42 9.82 -0.52 1.35
C ILE A 42 10.24 -1.97 1.09
N SER A 43 9.62 -2.67 0.14
CA SER A 43 9.99 -4.03 -0.29
C SER A 43 11.38 -4.11 -0.94
N PRO A 44 12.05 -5.28 -0.95
CA PRO A 44 11.60 -6.56 -0.34
C PRO A 44 11.66 -6.60 1.19
N ASP A 45 12.54 -5.85 1.83
CA ASP A 45 12.88 -6.06 3.25
C ASP A 45 11.95 -5.36 4.24
N GLY A 46 11.07 -4.49 3.74
CA GLY A 46 10.16 -3.68 4.54
C GLY A 46 8.85 -4.37 4.90
N LYS A 47 8.09 -3.73 5.78
CA LYS A 47 6.78 -4.24 6.24
C LYS A 47 5.73 -3.13 6.25
N LEU A 48 4.59 -3.40 5.62
CA LEU A 48 3.40 -2.57 5.78
C LEU A 48 2.45 -3.23 6.78
N ILE A 49 2.04 -2.47 7.80
CA ILE A 49 0.95 -2.83 8.70
C ILE A 49 -0.22 -1.93 8.34
N ALA A 50 -1.27 -2.50 7.76
CA ALA A 50 -2.41 -1.74 7.28
C ALA A 50 -3.70 -2.11 8.03
N PHE A 51 -4.51 -1.10 8.32
CA PHE A 51 -5.78 -1.23 9.03
C PHE A 51 -6.90 -0.60 8.22
N ASP A 52 -8.07 -1.22 8.28
CA ASP A 52 -9.34 -0.60 7.96
C ASP A 52 -10.41 -1.23 8.86
N GLN A 53 -11.50 -0.50 9.10
CA GLN A 53 -12.67 -1.05 9.78
C GLN A 53 -13.54 -1.87 8.82
N ASP A 54 -13.48 -1.58 7.51
CA ASP A 54 -14.15 -2.38 6.49
C ASP A 54 -13.31 -3.62 6.13
N GLU A 55 -13.78 -4.79 6.53
CA GLU A 55 -13.14 -6.07 6.20
C GLU A 55 -12.98 -6.27 4.69
N ARG A 56 -13.89 -5.73 3.86
CA ARG A 56 -13.81 -5.84 2.41
C ARG A 56 -12.61 -5.08 1.85
N ALA A 57 -12.25 -3.94 2.45
CA ALA A 57 -11.07 -3.18 2.06
C ALA A 57 -9.79 -4.01 2.32
N VAL A 58 -9.73 -4.66 3.48
CA VAL A 58 -8.60 -5.53 3.85
C VAL A 58 -8.50 -6.74 2.91
N GLU A 59 -9.61 -7.43 2.63
CA GLU A 59 -9.63 -8.57 1.71
C GLU A 59 -9.27 -8.19 0.28
N ALA A 60 -9.83 -7.09 -0.23
CA ALA A 60 -9.52 -6.59 -1.57
C ALA A 60 -8.04 -6.22 -1.69
N PHE A 61 -7.45 -5.61 -0.67
CA PHE A 61 -6.03 -5.26 -0.67
C PHE A 61 -5.14 -6.50 -0.63
N ARG A 62 -5.47 -7.50 0.20
CA ARG A 62 -4.74 -8.79 0.22
C ARG A 62 -4.70 -9.41 -1.17
N LYS A 63 -5.86 -9.51 -1.83
CA LYS A 63 -5.95 -10.02 -3.20
C LYS A 63 -5.10 -9.19 -4.17
N ARG A 64 -5.19 -7.87 -4.09
CA ARG A 64 -4.44 -6.94 -4.94
C ARG A 64 -2.93 -7.12 -4.79
N VAL A 65 -2.42 -7.25 -3.58
CA VAL A 65 -0.99 -7.51 -3.31
C VAL A 65 -0.58 -8.88 -3.87
N SER A 66 -1.39 -9.92 -3.64
CA SER A 66 -1.16 -11.25 -4.20
C SER A 66 -1.21 -11.31 -5.72
N ASP A 67 -1.81 -10.33 -6.39
CA ASP A 67 -1.89 -10.25 -7.86
C ASP A 67 -0.84 -9.29 -8.46
N ASP A 68 -0.18 -8.44 -7.66
CA ASP A 68 0.75 -7.41 -8.15
C ASP A 68 2.06 -8.02 -8.69
N ALA A 69 2.35 -7.74 -9.95
CA ALA A 69 3.47 -8.34 -10.67
C ALA A 69 4.84 -7.77 -10.28
N GLU A 70 4.91 -6.58 -9.69
CA GLU A 70 6.18 -5.99 -9.21
C GLU A 70 6.54 -6.59 -7.85
N LEU A 71 5.56 -6.69 -6.96
CA LEU A 71 5.79 -7.27 -5.63
C LEU A 71 6.11 -8.78 -5.67
N LYS A 72 5.63 -9.51 -6.69
CA LYS A 72 5.98 -10.93 -6.89
C LYS A 72 7.44 -11.19 -7.30
N LYS A 73 8.14 -10.16 -7.79
CA LYS A 73 9.52 -10.29 -8.29
C LYS A 73 10.56 -9.99 -7.20
N ASN A 74 10.12 -9.37 -6.12
CA ASN A 74 10.92 -9.00 -4.96
C ASN A 74 10.88 -10.11 -3.93
#